data_AF-A0AA37T3X3-F1
#
_entry.id   AF-A0AA37T3X3-F1
#
_cell.length_a   1.000
_cell.length_b   1.000
_cell.length_c   1.000
_cell.angle_alpha   90.00
_cell.angle_beta   90.00
_cell.angle_gamma   90.00
#
_symmetry.space_group_name_H-M   'P 1'
#
loop_
_entity.id
_entity.type
_entity.pdbx_description
1 polymer ?
#
loop_
_entity_poly.entity_id
_entity_poly.type
_entity_poly.pdbx_seq_one_letter_code
_entity_poly.pdbx_strand_id
1 'polypeptide(L)'
;MFMDNKNLWIISTKSMPLENSMADVDGSDYYYSDCILISHDSASAEKSIPHLLRDHDMELLEVIGCVPYVEDDWSESDQYQDIKDAVEQVKQTGTPSFALFISSQAMDFEDEENNEVEWVFGKKEEGK
;
A
#
# COMPACT_ATOMS: atom_id res chain seq x y z
N MET A 1 21.72 10.11 -22.84
CA MET A 1 20.56 9.29 -22.47
C MET A 1 20.52 9.24 -20.96
N PHE A 2 19.68 10.06 -20.33
CA PHE A 2 19.36 9.87 -18.91
C PHE A 2 18.36 8.73 -18.89
N MET A 3 18.78 7.55 -18.46
CA MET A 3 17.82 6.51 -18.07
C MET A 3 17.09 7.10 -16.87
N ASP A 4 15.80 7.38 -17.05
CA ASP A 4 14.92 7.72 -15.93
C ASP A 4 14.97 6.53 -14.95
N ASN A 5 15.79 6.65 -13.89
CA ASN A 5 15.84 5.69 -12.79
C ASN A 5 14.51 5.79 -12.03
N LYS A 6 13.49 5.18 -12.60
CA LYS A 6 12.14 5.10 -12.06
C LYS A 6 11.98 3.69 -11.50
N ASN A 7 11.77 3.62 -10.19
CA ASN A 7 11.56 2.38 -9.47
C ASN A 7 10.08 2.24 -9.12
N LEU A 8 9.64 1.00 -8.95
CA LEU A 8 8.35 0.70 -8.34
C LEU A 8 8.50 0.81 -6.83
N TRP A 9 7.50 1.43 -6.19
CA TRP A 9 7.41 1.61 -4.76
C TRP A 9 6.10 1.05 -4.26
N ILE A 10 6.16 0.35 -3.12
CA ILE A 10 5.01 -0.04 -2.32
C ILE A 10 4.93 0.92 -1.14
N ILE A 11 3.78 1.53 -0.96
CA ILE A 11 3.54 2.53 0.08
C ILE A 11 2.32 2.11 0.88
N SER A 12 2.56 1.67 2.11
CA SER A 12 1.51 1.26 3.04
C SER A 12 0.97 2.50 3.76
N THR A 13 -0.35 2.68 3.72
CA THR A 13 -1.00 3.88 4.22
C THR A 13 -2.12 3.54 5.17
N LYS A 14 -2.30 4.36 6.20
CA LYS A 14 -3.52 4.47 6.99
C LYS A 14 -4.31 5.66 6.47
N SER A 15 -5.56 5.44 6.09
CA SER A 15 -6.43 6.48 5.51
C SER A 15 -7.83 6.40 6.09
N MET A 16 -8.58 7.51 6.03
CA MET A 16 -9.98 7.57 6.42
C MET A 16 -10.86 7.88 5.21
N PRO A 17 -12.06 7.30 5.10
CA PRO A 17 -13.00 7.68 4.06
C PRO A 17 -13.46 9.13 4.30
N LEU A 18 -13.63 9.89 3.21
CA LEU A 18 -14.30 11.19 3.26
C LEU A 18 -15.83 10.98 3.31
N GLU A 19 -16.59 12.01 3.72
CA GLU A 19 -18.06 11.98 3.94
C GLU A 19 -18.92 11.45 2.76
N ASN A 20 -18.34 11.25 1.57
CA ASN A 20 -19.02 10.70 0.39
C ASN A 20 -18.28 9.50 -0.24
N SER A 21 -17.30 8.93 0.46
CA SER A 21 -16.52 7.83 -0.08
C SER A 21 -17.38 6.59 -0.25
N MET A 22 -17.33 5.99 -1.43
CA MET A 22 -17.91 4.66 -1.64
C MET A 22 -17.13 3.57 -0.90
N ALA A 23 -15.94 3.87 -0.37
CA ALA A 23 -15.15 2.96 0.44
C ALA A 23 -15.70 2.84 1.88
N ASP A 24 -16.57 3.75 2.33
CA ASP A 24 -17.27 3.64 3.61
C ASP A 24 -18.40 2.60 3.52
N VAL A 25 -18.02 1.33 3.39
CA VAL A 25 -18.95 0.21 3.21
C VAL A 25 -19.38 -0.38 4.55
N ASP A 26 -18.52 -0.29 5.57
CA ASP A 26 -18.73 -0.93 6.88
C ASP A 26 -18.76 0.04 8.07
N GLY A 27 -18.56 1.35 7.85
CA GLY A 27 -18.49 2.33 8.94
C GLY A 27 -17.17 2.31 9.71
N SER A 28 -16.10 1.77 9.14
CA SER A 28 -14.77 1.80 9.76
C SER A 28 -14.17 3.20 9.82
N ASP A 29 -13.54 3.51 10.95
CA ASP A 29 -12.88 4.81 11.19
C ASP A 29 -11.66 5.02 10.28
N TYR A 30 -11.00 3.93 9.87
CA TYR A 30 -9.84 3.96 9.00
C TYR A 30 -9.66 2.65 8.23
N TYR A 31 -8.89 2.74 7.15
CA TYR A 31 -8.51 1.64 6.28
C TYR A 31 -7.00 1.64 6.08
N TYR A 32 -6.45 0.44 5.99
CA TYR A 32 -5.08 0.20 5.57
C TYR A 32 -5.06 -0.20 4.11
N SER A 33 -4.12 0.37 3.37
CA SER A 33 -3.93 0.01 1.97
C SER A 33 -2.49 0.11 1.52
N ASP A 34 -2.12 -0.77 0.59
CA ASP A 34 -0.85 -0.70 -0.12
C ASP A 34 -1.05 -0.04 -1.48
N CYS A 35 -0.38 1.09 -1.66
CA CYS A 35 -0.35 1.86 -2.90
C CYS A 35 0.92 1.51 -3.68
N ILE A 36 0.77 1.10 -4.93
CA ILE A 36 1.88 0.78 -5.82
C ILE A 36 1.99 1.89 -6.85
N LEU A 37 3.19 2.47 -7.01
CA LEU A 37 3.44 3.50 -8.01
C LEU A 37 4.88 3.53 -8.48
N ILE A 38 5.11 4.22 -9.61
CA ILE A 38 6.44 4.43 -10.17
C ILE A 38 6.96 5.82 -9.75
N SER A 39 8.12 5.87 -9.11
CA SER A 39 8.76 7.12 -8.67
C SER A 39 10.29 7.03 -8.72
N HIS A 40 10.95 8.18 -8.77
CA HIS A 40 12.41 8.29 -8.74
C HIS A 40 13.00 7.97 -7.36
N ASP A 41 12.29 8.36 -6.30
CA ASP A 41 12.72 8.25 -4.92
C ASP A 41 11.51 8.14 -3.99
N SER A 42 11.74 7.68 -2.76
CA SER A 42 10.68 7.46 -1.76
C SER A 42 9.95 8.75 -1.40
N ALA A 43 10.64 9.89 -1.28
CA ALA A 43 10.01 11.15 -0.88
C ALA A 43 9.07 11.68 -1.96
N SER A 44 9.42 11.52 -3.24
CA SER A 44 8.53 11.81 -4.37
C SER A 44 7.34 10.85 -4.41
N ALA A 45 7.56 9.60 -4.02
CA ALA A 45 6.51 8.58 -3.98
C ALA A 45 5.47 8.91 -2.88
N GLU A 46 5.93 9.16 -1.66
CA GLU A 46 5.09 9.55 -0.52
C GLU A 46 4.32 10.84 -0.76
N LYS A 47 4.94 11.85 -1.39
CA LYS A 47 4.26 13.12 -1.73
C LYS A 47 3.09 12.95 -2.70
N SER A 48 3.06 11.86 -3.47
CA SER A 48 2.01 11.58 -4.44
C SER A 48 0.78 10.94 -3.78
N ILE A 49 0.96 10.26 -2.64
CA ILE A 49 -0.10 9.52 -1.95
C ILE A 49 -1.33 10.35 -1.57
N PRO A 50 -1.22 11.56 -0.97
CA PRO A 50 -2.41 12.32 -0.60
C PRO A 50 -3.30 12.67 -1.79
N HIS A 51 -2.71 12.84 -2.98
CA HIS A 51 -3.48 13.12 -4.19
C HIS A 51 -4.17 11.84 -4.68
N LEU A 52 -3.46 10.72 -4.70
CA LEU A 52 -4.04 9.42 -5.08
C LEU A 52 -5.19 9.01 -4.18
N LEU A 53 -5.03 9.12 -2.86
CA LEU A 53 -6.10 8.77 -1.92
C LEU A 53 -7.33 9.67 -2.11
N ARG A 54 -7.13 10.97 -2.39
CA ARG A 54 -8.25 11.89 -2.65
C ARG A 54 -9.02 11.57 -3.92
N ASP A 55 -8.36 11.07 -4.96
CA ASP A 55 -9.03 10.61 -6.18
C ASP A 55 -9.95 9.40 -5.90
N HIS A 56 -9.74 8.73 -4.76
CA HIS A 56 -10.55 7.63 -4.24
C HIS A 56 -11.42 8.04 -3.05
N ASP A 57 -11.70 9.33 -2.87
CA ASP A 57 -12.49 9.88 -1.76
C ASP A 57 -11.96 9.47 -0.37
N MET A 58 -10.64 9.38 -0.22
CA MET A 58 -9.98 9.09 1.05
C MET A 58 -9.02 10.21 1.45
N GLU A 59 -8.84 10.38 2.75
CA GLU A 59 -7.84 11.27 3.35
C GLU A 59 -6.72 10.47 4.00
N LEU A 60 -5.47 10.82 3.68
CA LEU A 60 -4.30 10.22 4.30
C LEU A 60 -4.22 10.63 5.77
N LEU A 61 -4.18 9.64 6.66
CA LEU A 61 -3.86 9.86 8.07
C LEU A 61 -2.36 9.72 8.30
N GLU A 62 -1.77 8.65 7.78
CA GLU A 62 -0.36 8.30 8.03
C GLU A 62 0.21 7.42 6.91
N VAL A 63 1.49 7.62 6.58
CA VAL A 63 2.28 6.67 5.80
C VAL A 63 3.00 5.75 6.77
N ILE A 64 2.71 4.46 6.69
CA ILE A 64 3.24 3.42 7.58
C ILE A 64 4.61 2.95 7.09
N GLY A 65 4.74 2.82 5.76
CA GLY A 65 5.96 2.34 5.13
C GLY A 65 6.05 2.76 3.67
N CYS A 66 7.27 2.95 3.18
CA CYS A 66 7.56 3.23 1.78
C CYS A 66 8.82 2.47 1.40
N VAL A 67 8.66 1.40 0.61
CA VAL A 67 9.73 0.48 0.26
C VAL A 67 9.80 0.28 -1.25
N PRO A 68 11.00 0.10 -1.83
CA PRO A 68 11.11 -0.27 -3.23
C PRO A 68 10.57 -1.69 -3.42
N TYR A 69 9.86 -1.93 -4.53
CA TYR A 69 9.46 -3.27 -4.91
C TYR A 69 10.68 -4.06 -5.41
N VAL A 70 10.97 -5.18 -4.76
CA VAL A 70 12.00 -6.15 -5.15
C VAL A 70 11.32 -7.48 -5.37
N GLU A 71 11.26 -7.96 -6.62
CA GLU A 71 10.45 -9.13 -7.01
C GLU A 71 10.72 -10.39 -6.16
N ASP A 72 11.98 -10.62 -5.79
CA ASP A 72 12.37 -11.76 -4.95
C ASP A 72 11.70 -11.74 -3.57
N ASP A 73 11.52 -10.56 -2.95
CA ASP A 73 10.92 -10.41 -1.61
C ASP A 73 9.43 -10.79 -1.56
N TRP A 74 8.76 -10.78 -2.72
CA TRP A 74 7.31 -11.04 -2.84
C TRP A 74 7.02 -12.36 -3.55
N SER A 75 8.03 -13.02 -4.10
CA SER A 75 7.86 -14.18 -4.98
C SER A 75 7.33 -15.43 -4.28
N GLU A 76 7.66 -15.63 -2.99
CA GLU A 76 7.53 -16.93 -2.33
C GLU A 76 6.16 -17.22 -1.69
N SER A 77 5.25 -16.24 -1.59
CA SER A 77 3.95 -16.45 -0.95
C SER A 77 2.76 -16.07 -1.85
N ASP A 78 1.74 -16.93 -1.85
CA ASP A 78 0.42 -16.68 -2.45
C ASP A 78 -0.35 -15.57 -1.70
N GLN A 79 0.04 -15.27 -0.45
CA GLN A 79 -0.61 -14.23 0.37
C GLN A 79 -0.37 -12.81 -0.15
N TYR A 80 0.52 -12.63 -1.13
CA TYR A 80 0.83 -11.35 -1.76
C TYR A 80 0.34 -11.25 -3.20
N GLN A 81 -0.60 -12.11 -3.61
CA GLN A 81 -1.11 -12.11 -4.99
C GLN A 81 -1.68 -10.75 -5.38
N ASP A 82 -2.40 -10.08 -4.47
CA ASP A 82 -2.96 -8.75 -4.75
C ASP A 82 -1.88 -7.69 -5.03
N ILE A 83 -0.76 -7.76 -4.30
CA ILE A 83 0.40 -6.87 -4.52
C ILE A 83 1.04 -7.17 -5.87
N LYS A 84 1.20 -8.46 -6.23
CA LYS A 84 1.74 -8.87 -7.53
C LYS A 84 0.87 -8.37 -8.69
N ASP A 85 -0.44 -8.55 -8.57
CA ASP A 85 -1.41 -8.12 -9.59
C ASP A 85 -1.40 -6.59 -9.76
N ALA A 86 -1.37 -5.84 -8.64
CA ALA A 86 -1.26 -4.39 -8.68
C ALA A 86 0.06 -3.93 -9.30
N VAL A 87 1.18 -4.58 -8.96
CA VAL A 87 2.49 -4.31 -9.57
C VAL A 87 2.46 -4.56 -11.07
N GLU A 88 1.90 -5.69 -11.53
CA GLU A 88 1.77 -5.96 -12.96
C GLU A 88 0.90 -4.92 -13.66
N GLN A 89 -0.20 -4.50 -13.05
CA GLN A 89 -1.04 -3.42 -13.58
C GLN A 89 -0.27 -2.11 -13.71
N VAL A 90 0.51 -1.72 -12.70
CA VAL A 90 1.34 -0.50 -12.76
C VAL A 90 2.43 -0.64 -13.83
N LYS A 91 3.08 -1.81 -13.95
CA LYS A 91 4.08 -2.08 -15.01
C LYS A 91 3.48 -1.94 -16.41
N GLN A 92 2.25 -2.39 -16.62
CA GLN A 92 1.57 -2.36 -17.92
C GLN A 92 1.02 -0.98 -18.28
N THR A 93 0.45 -0.27 -17.30
CA THR A 93 -0.30 0.97 -17.54
C THR A 93 0.47 2.24 -17.20
N GLY A 94 1.51 2.13 -16.37
CA GLY A 94 2.20 3.28 -15.77
C GLY A 94 1.36 4.07 -14.78
N THR A 95 0.15 3.62 -14.48
CA THR A 95 -0.80 4.28 -13.56
C THR A 95 -0.69 3.64 -12.18
N PRO A 96 -0.73 4.42 -11.08
CA PRO A 96 -0.76 3.86 -9.73
C PRO A 96 -1.92 2.89 -9.52
N SER A 97 -1.73 1.87 -8.68
CA SER A 97 -2.75 0.89 -8.32
C SER A 97 -2.73 0.59 -6.83
N PHE A 98 -3.83 0.07 -6.31
CA PHE A 98 -4.00 -0.31 -4.91
C PHE A 98 -4.18 -1.83 -4.85
N ALA A 99 -3.45 -2.49 -3.95
CA ALA A 99 -3.50 -3.95 -3.81
C ALA A 99 -4.49 -4.40 -2.73
N LEU A 100 -4.46 -3.78 -1.55
CA LEU A 100 -5.20 -4.24 -0.38
C LEU A 100 -5.99 -3.09 0.24
N PHE A 101 -7.18 -3.40 0.75
CA PHE A 101 -7.99 -2.52 1.60
C PHE A 101 -8.48 -3.33 2.79
N ILE A 102 -7.88 -3.08 3.96
CA ILE A 102 -8.26 -3.75 5.22
C ILE A 102 -8.91 -2.69 6.11
N SER A 103 -10.14 -2.94 6.54
CA SER A 103 -10.86 -2.03 7.41
C SER A 103 -10.45 -2.21 8.88
N SER A 104 -10.55 -1.14 9.67
CA SER A 104 -10.23 -1.22 11.10
C SER A 104 -11.11 -2.23 11.84
N GLN A 105 -12.37 -2.38 11.42
CA GLN A 105 -13.26 -3.38 12.02
C GLN A 105 -12.76 -4.80 11.80
N ALA A 106 -12.25 -5.13 10.61
CA ALA A 106 -11.68 -6.45 10.35
C ALA A 106 -10.51 -6.78 11.30
N MET A 107 -9.70 -5.79 11.67
CA MET A 107 -8.61 -5.98 12.65
C MET A 107 -9.12 -6.14 14.08
N ASP A 108 -10.13 -5.38 14.49
CA ASP A 108 -10.72 -5.53 15.83
C ASP A 108 -11.38 -6.91 16.02
N PHE A 109 -11.82 -7.57 14.95
CA PHE A 109 -12.34 -8.95 14.99
C PHE A 109 -11.25 -10.02 15.14
N GLU A 110 -10.02 -9.75 14.69
CA GLU A 110 -8.91 -10.72 14.73
C GLU A 110 -8.13 -10.68 16.05
N ASP A 111 -8.24 -9.60 16.83
CA ASP A 111 -7.62 -9.48 18.15
C ASP A 111 -8.27 -10.38 19.24
N GLU A 112 -9.47 -10.93 19.02
CA GLU A 112 -10.08 -11.93 19.92
C GLU A 112 -9.58 -13.36 19.68
N GLU A 113 -8.91 -13.65 18.56
CA GLU A 113 -8.44 -15.00 18.22
C GLU A 113 -6.99 -15.03 17.71
N ASN A 114 -6.06 -14.43 18.46
CA ASN A 114 -4.66 -14.86 18.57
C ASN A 114 -3.93 -15.20 17.25
N ASN A 115 -3.99 -14.32 16.25
CA ASN A 115 -3.12 -14.36 15.08
C ASN A 115 -2.40 -13.00 14.97
N GLU A 116 -1.09 -12.99 15.25
CA GLU A 116 -0.23 -11.88 14.83
C GLU A 116 -0.32 -11.78 13.31
N VAL A 117 -1.06 -10.79 12.81
CA VAL A 117 -0.94 -10.35 11.41
C VAL A 117 0.47 -9.74 11.31
N GLU A 118 1.44 -10.55 10.88
CA GLU A 118 2.75 -10.04 10.47
C GLU A 118 2.52 -9.11 9.27
N TRP A 119 2.37 -7.82 9.58
CA TRP A 119 2.55 -6.78 8.60
C TRP A 119 3.91 -6.96 7.96
N VAL A 120 3.95 -7.05 6.64
CA VAL A 120 5.19 -7.07 5.87
C VAL A 120 5.77 -5.66 5.89
N PHE A 121 6.29 -5.25 7.04
CA PHE A 121 7.41 -4.33 7.06
C PHE A 121 8.54 -5.11 6.39
N GLY A 122 8.69 -4.92 5.07
CA GLY A 122 9.72 -5.58 4.27
C GLY A 122 10.99 -5.67 5.09
N LYS A 123 11.46 -6.91 5.34
CA LYS A 123 12.48 -7.20 6.34
C LYS A 123 13.65 -6.25 6.15
N LYS A 124 13.76 -5.27 7.04
CA LYS A 124 15.00 -4.51 7.16
C LYS A 124 15.96 -5.47 7.86
N GLU A 125 16.68 -6.27 7.08
CA GLU A 125 17.84 -6.98 7.62
C GLU A 125 18.78 -5.93 8.20
N GLU A 126 18.74 -5.76 9.52
CA GLU A 126 19.80 -5.10 10.25
C GLU A 126 21.04 -5.97 10.12
N GLY A 127 21.88 -5.58 9.16
CA GLY A 127 23.18 -6.19 8.92
C GLY A 127 24.01 -6.23 10.20
N LYS A 128 24.66 -7.37 10.41
CA LYS A 128 25.70 -7.55 11.40
C LYS A 128 26.99 -8.02 10.74
#